data_AF-A0A7Y3K4P7-F1
#
_entry.id   AF-A0A7Y3K4P7-F1
#
_cell.length_a   1.000
_cell.length_b   1.000
_cell.length_c   1.000
_cell.angle_alpha   90.00
_cell.angle_beta   90.00
_cell.angle_gamma   90.00
#
_symmetry.space_group_name_H-M   'P 1'
#
loop_
_entity.id
_entity.type
_entity.pdbx_description
1 polymer ?
#
loop_
_entity_poly.entity_id
_entity_poly.type
_entity_poly.pdbx_seq_one_letter_code
_entity_poly.pdbx_strand_id
1 'polypeptide(L)'
;MKKPSQPSKHWAANRTAHLREEVDSHRQFVIHPTDDDIFVRTGKQIIEACRLEISVELWCHEFENMLLFVQDWCTKMSGSVRTCVCTVRPGRVMLFFVPRAEQFDFDLADQLTDLDMSINKDYRVGLVEVSQIPFDQVDRFAVVTETRLVYGEPTRTQDTVAAQSQAHRSA
;
A
#
# COMPACT_ATOMS: atom_id res chain seq x y z
N MET A 1 15.94 17.74 58.83
CA MET A 1 15.85 16.80 57.68
C MET A 1 14.40 16.72 57.22
N LYS A 2 14.04 17.37 56.10
CA LYS A 2 12.69 17.31 55.52
C LYS A 2 12.62 16.14 54.54
N LYS A 3 11.68 15.22 54.73
CA LYS A 3 11.41 14.12 53.79
C LYS A 3 10.86 14.69 52.48
N PRO A 4 11.37 14.26 51.29
CA PRO A 4 10.78 14.65 50.02
C PRO A 4 9.38 14.03 49.90
N SER A 5 8.39 14.89 49.69
CA SER A 5 7.00 14.49 49.46
C SER A 5 6.89 13.75 48.13
N GLN A 6 6.42 12.50 48.18
CA GLN A 6 6.09 11.76 46.96
C GLN A 6 4.93 12.44 46.21
N PRO A 7 5.02 12.63 44.89
CA PRO A 7 3.90 13.11 44.10
C PRO A 7 2.79 12.04 44.08
N SER A 8 1.57 12.44 44.43
CA SER A 8 0.40 11.57 44.45
C SER A 8 0.07 11.11 43.02
N LYS A 9 0.12 9.79 42.80
CA LYS A 9 -0.37 9.15 41.57
C LYS A 9 -1.89 9.14 41.56
N HIS A 10 -2.50 10.27 41.21
CA HIS A 10 -3.87 10.30 40.73
C HIS A 10 -3.87 9.96 39.24
N TRP A 11 -4.16 8.69 38.93
CA TRP A 11 -4.45 8.24 37.58
C TRP A 11 -5.68 8.98 37.06
N ALA A 12 -5.51 9.68 35.94
CA ALA A 12 -6.56 10.50 35.36
C ALA A 12 -7.64 9.61 34.73
N ALA A 13 -8.91 9.95 34.99
CA ALA A 13 -10.02 9.52 34.15
C ALA A 13 -9.68 9.79 32.68
N ASN A 14 -10.05 8.85 31.80
CA ASN A 14 -9.76 8.87 30.37
C ASN A 14 -10.40 10.11 29.72
N ARG A 15 -9.71 11.26 29.78
CA ARG A 15 -10.15 12.51 29.18
C ARG A 15 -9.58 12.56 27.78
N THR A 16 -10.45 12.40 26.79
CA THR A 16 -10.09 12.65 25.39
C THR A 16 -9.63 14.09 25.25
N ALA A 17 -8.37 14.28 24.86
CA ALA A 17 -7.85 15.60 24.50
C ALA A 17 -8.14 15.84 23.00
N HIS A 18 -8.77 16.98 22.69
CA HIS A 18 -8.97 17.41 21.31
C HIS A 18 -7.88 18.41 20.94
N LEU A 19 -7.07 18.08 19.93
CA LEU A 19 -6.12 19.01 19.33
C LEU A 19 -6.80 19.80 18.22
N ARG A 20 -6.60 21.13 18.20
CA ARG A 20 -7.05 22.02 17.12
C ARG A 20 -5.85 22.76 16.54
N GLU A 21 -5.66 22.70 15.23
CA GLU A 21 -4.47 23.27 14.57
C GLU A 21 -4.32 24.77 14.84
N GLU A 22 -5.41 25.53 14.84
CA GLU A 22 -5.37 26.98 15.03
C GLU A 22 -4.94 27.38 16.45
N VAL A 23 -5.17 26.51 17.44
CA VAL A 23 -4.97 26.80 18.86
C VAL A 23 -3.72 26.11 19.41
N ASP A 24 -3.43 24.89 18.96
CA ASP A 24 -2.47 23.99 19.59
C ASP A 24 -1.18 23.80 18.76
N SER A 25 -1.10 24.35 17.55
CA SER A 25 0.05 24.17 16.63
C SER A 25 1.42 24.39 17.27
N HIS A 26 1.55 25.40 18.13
CA HIS A 26 2.80 25.74 18.82
C HIS A 26 2.95 25.14 20.23
N ARG A 27 1.90 24.49 20.77
CA ARG A 27 1.96 23.87 22.11
C ARG A 27 2.77 22.59 22.06
N GLN A 28 3.53 22.32 23.11
CA GLN A 28 4.26 21.07 23.26
C GLN A 28 3.39 20.04 23.99
N PHE A 29 3.41 18.82 23.47
CA PHE A 29 2.72 17.66 24.01
C PHE A 29 3.75 16.59 24.35
N VAL A 30 3.53 15.92 25.47
CA VAL A 30 4.30 14.76 25.90
C VAL A 30 3.47 13.53 25.62
N ILE A 31 3.99 12.65 24.77
CA ILE A 31 3.35 11.39 24.38
C ILE A 31 4.03 10.29 25.16
N HIS A 32 3.22 9.48 25.84
CA HIS A 32 3.64 8.29 26.58
C HIS A 32 3.05 7.06 25.88
N PRO A 33 3.77 6.43 24.94
CA PRO A 33 3.40 5.15 24.38
C PRO A 33 3.65 4.03 25.41
N THR A 34 3.24 2.81 25.06
CA THR A 34 3.28 1.65 25.96
C THR A 34 4.67 1.06 26.17
N ASP A 35 5.66 1.48 25.40
CA ASP A 35 7.05 1.01 25.39
C ASP A 35 7.99 1.83 26.31
N ASP A 36 7.42 2.60 27.25
CA ASP A 36 8.12 3.50 28.19
C ASP A 36 8.93 4.64 27.54
N ASP A 37 8.88 4.81 26.22
CA ASP A 37 9.48 5.95 25.53
C ASP A 37 8.70 7.25 25.83
N ILE A 38 9.39 8.38 25.79
CA ILE A 38 8.76 9.69 25.98
C ILE A 38 9.08 10.57 24.79
N PHE A 39 8.04 10.94 24.03
CA PHE A 39 8.18 11.85 22.91
C PHE A 39 7.66 13.23 23.27
N VAL A 40 8.45 14.26 22.99
CA VAL A 40 7.98 15.65 23.02
C VAL A 40 7.80 16.11 21.58
N ARG A 41 6.59 16.55 21.24
CA ARG A 41 6.22 17.05 19.90
C ARG A 41 5.36 18.29 20.01
N THR A 42 5.40 19.15 19.00
CA THR A 42 4.43 20.24 18.90
C THR A 42 3.07 19.72 18.43
N GLY A 43 1.99 20.43 18.74
CA GLY A 43 0.65 20.08 18.22
C GLY A 43 0.63 20.02 16.69
N LYS A 44 1.38 20.90 16.02
CA LYS A 44 1.56 20.86 14.55
C LYS A 44 2.16 19.52 14.09
N GLN A 45 3.24 19.06 14.72
CA GLN A 45 3.89 17.79 14.37
C GLN A 45 2.97 16.58 14.59
N ILE A 46 2.16 16.60 15.64
CA ILE A 46 1.17 15.53 15.91
C ILE A 46 0.09 15.53 14.85
N ILE A 47 -0.48 16.70 14.52
CA ILE A 47 -1.51 16.83 13.50
C ILE A 47 -0.97 16.41 12.12
N GLU A 48 0.25 16.81 11.77
CA GLU A 48 0.92 16.38 10.54
C GLU A 48 1.14 14.86 10.51
N ALA A 49 1.62 14.26 11.61
CA ALA A 49 1.79 12.81 11.70
C ALA A 49 0.47 12.06 11.54
N CYS A 50 -0.60 12.51 12.21
CA CYS A 50 -1.93 11.91 12.06
C CYS A 50 -2.50 12.11 10.65
N ARG A 51 -2.27 13.28 10.02
CA ARG A 51 -2.65 13.50 8.61
C ARG A 51 -1.92 12.56 7.67
N LEU A 52 -0.63 12.32 7.90
CA LEU A 52 0.17 11.37 7.12
C LEU A 52 -0.34 9.95 7.32
N GLU A 53 -0.67 9.53 8.55
CA GLU A 53 -1.21 8.20 8.85
C GLU A 53 -2.59 7.99 8.20
N ILE A 54 -3.53 8.94 8.37
CA ILE A 54 -4.83 8.93 7.67
C ILE A 54 -4.63 8.91 6.15
N SER A 55 -3.61 9.61 5.64
CA SER A 55 -3.27 9.59 4.22
C SER A 55 -2.78 8.22 3.76
N VAL A 56 -2.05 7.46 4.59
CA VAL A 56 -1.60 6.10 4.27
C VAL A 56 -2.77 5.12 4.32
N GLU A 57 -3.62 5.18 5.34
CA GLU A 57 -4.82 4.33 5.44
C GLU A 57 -5.76 4.54 4.25
N LEU A 58 -6.04 5.80 3.91
CA LEU A 58 -6.84 6.15 2.75
C LEU A 58 -6.18 5.68 1.46
N TRP A 59 -4.88 5.88 1.30
CA TRP A 59 -4.14 5.41 0.14
C TRP A 59 -4.19 3.88 0.01
N CYS A 60 -4.02 3.14 1.11
CA CYS A 60 -4.13 1.68 1.12
C CYS A 60 -5.53 1.23 0.73
N HIS A 61 -6.57 1.89 1.25
CA HIS A 61 -7.95 1.60 0.88
C HIS A 61 -8.23 1.85 -0.61
N GLU A 62 -7.78 2.99 -1.13
CA GLU A 62 -7.87 3.33 -2.56
C GLU A 62 -7.11 2.31 -3.43
N PHE A 63 -5.94 1.88 -2.98
CA PHE A 63 -5.11 0.89 -3.66
C PHE A 63 -5.77 -0.49 -3.70
N GLU A 64 -6.38 -0.94 -2.61
CA GLU A 64 -7.14 -2.19 -2.57
C GLU A 64 -8.35 -2.14 -3.51
N ASN A 65 -9.12 -1.05 -3.48
CA ASN A 65 -10.26 -0.86 -4.37
C ASN A 65 -9.83 -0.83 -5.85
N MET A 66 -8.71 -0.19 -6.16
CA MET A 66 -8.13 -0.19 -7.51
C MET A 66 -7.74 -1.62 -7.93
N LEU A 67 -7.10 -2.41 -7.06
CA LEU A 67 -6.75 -3.80 -7.38
C LEU A 67 -7.98 -4.69 -7.61
N LEU A 68 -9.05 -4.50 -6.83
CA LEU A 68 -10.32 -5.21 -7.05
C LEU A 68 -10.96 -4.84 -8.39
N PHE A 69 -10.93 -3.57 -8.75
CA PHE A 69 -11.39 -3.10 -10.05
C PHE A 69 -10.59 -3.71 -11.20
N VAL A 70 -9.26 -3.71 -11.11
CA VAL A 70 -8.38 -4.33 -12.10
C VAL A 70 -8.65 -5.84 -12.20
N GLN A 71 -8.87 -6.52 -11.08
CA GLN A 71 -9.20 -7.94 -11.06
C GLN A 71 -10.53 -8.25 -11.75
N ASP A 72 -11.58 -7.44 -11.49
CA ASP A 72 -12.87 -7.56 -12.16
C ASP A 72 -12.76 -7.31 -13.67
N TRP A 73 -12.00 -6.27 -14.06
CA TRP A 73 -11.69 -6.01 -15.47
C TRP A 73 -10.98 -7.19 -16.13
N CYS A 74 -9.95 -7.76 -15.50
CA CYS A 74 -9.24 -8.93 -16.02
C CYS A 74 -10.17 -10.14 -16.17
N THR A 75 -11.13 -10.30 -15.27
CA THR A 75 -12.11 -11.39 -15.32
C THR A 75 -13.01 -11.26 -16.55
N LYS A 76 -13.48 -10.04 -16.85
CA LYS A 76 -14.24 -9.74 -18.07
C LYS A 76 -13.38 -9.94 -19.33
N MET A 77 -12.08 -9.68 -19.22
CA MET A 77 -11.08 -9.85 -20.28
C MET A 77 -10.39 -11.22 -20.27
N SER A 78 -10.98 -12.23 -19.62
CA SER A 78 -10.36 -13.55 -19.43
C SER A 78 -9.99 -14.27 -20.73
N GLY A 79 -10.61 -13.91 -21.85
CA GLY A 79 -10.25 -14.40 -23.19
C GLY A 79 -8.96 -13.82 -23.77
N SER A 80 -8.54 -12.63 -23.34
CA SER A 80 -7.35 -11.93 -23.85
C SER A 80 -6.22 -11.87 -22.82
N VAL A 81 -6.56 -11.80 -21.52
CA VAL A 81 -5.58 -11.70 -20.42
C VAL A 81 -5.33 -13.07 -19.80
N ARG A 82 -4.06 -13.48 -19.74
CA ARG A 82 -3.61 -14.69 -19.05
C ARG A 82 -3.39 -14.43 -17.57
N THR A 83 -2.59 -13.42 -17.27
CA THR A 83 -2.13 -13.08 -15.92
C THR A 83 -1.98 -11.57 -15.79
N CYS A 84 -2.31 -11.02 -14.62
CA CYS A 84 -2.00 -9.65 -14.25
C CYS A 84 -1.26 -9.63 -12.92
N VAL A 85 -0.13 -8.93 -12.89
CA VAL A 85 0.68 -8.73 -11.69
C VAL A 85 0.87 -7.25 -11.41
N CYS A 86 0.91 -6.91 -10.13
CA CYS A 86 1.12 -5.56 -9.63
C CYS A 86 2.46 -5.49 -8.89
N THR A 87 3.24 -4.45 -9.15
CA THR A 87 4.44 -4.14 -8.35
C THR A 87 4.47 -2.66 -8.00
N VAL A 88 4.96 -2.33 -6.81
CA VAL A 88 5.10 -0.96 -6.34
C VAL A 88 6.55 -0.54 -6.50
N ARG A 89 6.78 0.59 -7.17
CA ARG A 89 8.10 1.21 -7.33
C ARG A 89 8.11 2.57 -6.63
N PRO A 90 9.29 3.16 -6.36
CA PRO A 90 9.36 4.51 -5.81
C PRO A 90 8.55 5.50 -6.66
N GLY A 91 7.44 5.99 -6.09
CA GLY A 91 6.58 7.00 -6.71
C GLY A 91 5.55 6.50 -7.73
N ARG A 92 5.44 5.20 -8.01
CA ARG A 92 4.45 4.66 -8.95
C ARG A 92 4.07 3.21 -8.73
N VAL A 93 2.86 2.87 -9.15
CA VAL A 93 2.35 1.51 -9.24
C VAL A 93 2.49 1.03 -10.68
N MET A 94 3.04 -0.17 -10.89
CA MET A 94 3.13 -0.80 -12.20
C MET A 94 2.18 -1.98 -12.26
N LEU A 95 1.32 -2.01 -13.28
CA LEU A 95 0.47 -3.16 -13.61
C LEU A 95 0.97 -3.80 -14.90
N PHE A 96 1.43 -5.04 -14.79
CA PHE A 96 1.89 -5.81 -15.94
C PHE A 96 0.85 -6.85 -16.33
N PHE A 97 0.42 -6.78 -17.59
CA PHE A 97 -0.57 -7.67 -18.18
C PHE A 97 0.12 -8.62 -19.15
N VAL A 98 -0.09 -9.90 -18.94
CA VAL A 98 0.38 -10.95 -19.84
C VAL A 98 -0.78 -11.36 -20.75
N PRO A 99 -0.69 -11.16 -22.07
CA PRO A 99 -1.72 -11.60 -22.99
C PRO A 99 -1.75 -13.13 -23.09
N ARG A 100 -2.88 -13.68 -23.53
CA ARG A 100 -2.96 -15.08 -23.95
C ARG A 100 -2.30 -15.31 -25.29
N ALA A 101 -2.29 -14.30 -26.15
CA ALA A 101 -1.60 -14.31 -27.44
C ALA A 101 -0.10 -14.53 -27.25
N GLU A 102 0.53 -15.24 -28.18
CA GLU A 102 1.98 -15.47 -28.19
C GLU A 102 2.76 -14.23 -28.65
N GLN A 103 2.09 -13.31 -29.34
CA GLN A 103 2.63 -12.07 -29.87
C GLN A 103 1.95 -10.87 -29.21
N PHE A 104 2.49 -9.68 -29.47
CA PHE A 104 1.90 -8.44 -28.99
C PHE A 104 0.46 -8.30 -29.48
N ASP A 105 -0.46 -8.09 -28.55
CA ASP A 105 -1.89 -7.96 -28.80
C ASP A 105 -2.26 -6.47 -28.84
N PHE A 106 -2.49 -5.92 -30.04
CA PHE A 106 -2.82 -4.51 -30.24
C PHE A 106 -4.21 -4.16 -29.70
N ASP A 107 -5.19 -5.04 -29.87
CA ASP A 107 -6.55 -4.83 -29.37
C ASP A 107 -6.56 -4.78 -27.84
N LEU A 108 -5.73 -5.62 -27.19
CA LEU A 108 -5.52 -5.54 -25.75
C LEU A 108 -4.79 -4.25 -25.36
N ALA A 109 -3.79 -3.81 -26.12
CA ALA A 109 -3.04 -2.58 -25.82
C ALA A 109 -3.94 -1.33 -25.82
N ASP A 110 -4.87 -1.24 -26.78
CA ASP A 110 -5.86 -0.15 -26.82
C ASP A 110 -6.75 -0.19 -25.56
N GLN A 111 -7.25 -1.36 -25.19
CA GLN A 111 -8.09 -1.51 -24.00
C GLN A 111 -7.32 -1.25 -22.69
N LEU A 112 -6.02 -1.57 -22.65
CA LEU A 112 -5.15 -1.24 -21.52
C LEU A 112 -4.93 0.27 -21.41
N THR A 113 -4.95 1.01 -22.53
CA THR A 113 -4.88 2.47 -22.52
C THR A 113 -6.14 3.06 -21.88
N ASP A 114 -7.33 2.55 -22.24
CA ASP A 114 -8.59 2.97 -21.61
C ASP A 114 -8.63 2.63 -20.10
N LEU A 115 -8.08 1.46 -19.74
CA LEU A 115 -7.95 1.04 -18.34
C LEU A 115 -7.02 1.99 -17.56
N ASP A 116 -5.86 2.32 -18.11
CA ASP A 116 -4.88 3.24 -17.51
C ASP A 116 -5.50 4.62 -17.24
N MET A 117 -6.25 5.15 -18.22
CA MET A 117 -6.98 6.40 -18.07
C MET A 117 -8.05 6.32 -16.97
N SER A 118 -8.79 5.21 -16.91
CA SER A 118 -9.83 5.01 -15.89
C SER A 118 -9.22 4.93 -14.49
N ILE A 119 -8.11 4.20 -14.33
CA ILE A 119 -7.43 4.07 -13.04
C ILE A 119 -6.93 5.42 -12.53
N ASN A 120 -6.17 6.15 -13.37
CA ASN A 120 -5.58 7.42 -12.97
C ASN A 120 -6.62 8.53 -12.75
N LYS A 121 -7.83 8.37 -13.30
CA LYS A 121 -8.94 9.29 -13.08
C LYS A 121 -9.70 9.01 -11.78
N ASP A 122 -9.98 7.75 -11.50
CA ASP A 122 -10.94 7.37 -10.47
C ASP A 122 -10.30 7.00 -9.12
N TYR A 123 -8.99 6.69 -9.09
CA TYR A 123 -8.28 6.25 -7.88
C TYR A 123 -7.15 7.18 -7.46
N ARG A 124 -7.00 7.41 -6.15
CA ARG A 124 -6.00 8.34 -5.59
C ARG A 124 -4.73 7.64 -5.10
N VAL A 125 -4.15 6.78 -5.94
CA VAL A 125 -3.02 5.92 -5.56
C VAL A 125 -1.66 6.44 -6.06
N GLY A 126 -1.64 7.64 -6.64
CA GLY A 126 -0.45 8.19 -7.30
C GLY A 126 -0.40 7.81 -8.78
N LEU A 127 0.79 7.85 -9.38
CA LEU A 127 0.97 7.46 -10.78
C LEU A 127 0.81 5.94 -10.91
N VAL A 128 -0.11 5.50 -11.76
CA VAL A 128 -0.21 4.11 -12.20
C VAL A 128 0.22 4.02 -13.65
N GLU A 129 1.08 3.05 -13.95
CA GLU A 129 1.48 2.72 -15.31
C GLU A 129 1.02 1.30 -15.64
N VAL A 130 0.32 1.17 -16.76
CA VAL A 130 -0.13 -0.11 -17.31
C VAL A 130 0.78 -0.53 -18.47
N SER A 131 1.17 -1.79 -18.52
CA SER A 131 2.01 -2.30 -19.60
C SER A 131 1.70 -3.75 -19.95
N GLN A 132 1.73 -4.06 -21.24
CA GLN A 132 1.69 -5.43 -21.74
C GLN A 132 3.10 -6.01 -21.76
N ILE A 133 3.28 -7.24 -21.26
CA ILE A 133 4.56 -7.95 -21.30
C ILE A 133 4.42 -9.39 -21.77
N PRO A 134 5.43 -9.94 -22.48
CA PRO A 134 5.47 -11.37 -22.80
C PRO A 134 5.54 -12.25 -21.55
N PHE A 135 4.92 -13.44 -21.60
CA PHE A 135 4.90 -14.38 -20.47
C PHE A 135 6.29 -14.84 -20.03
N ASP A 136 7.21 -15.02 -20.98
CA ASP A 136 8.60 -15.42 -20.74
C ASP A 136 9.46 -14.30 -20.13
N GLN A 137 8.95 -13.07 -20.09
CA GLN A 137 9.65 -11.90 -19.54
C GLN A 137 9.09 -11.43 -18.21
N VAL A 138 8.07 -12.10 -17.63
CA VAL A 138 7.48 -11.67 -16.35
C VAL A 138 8.54 -11.49 -15.27
N ASP A 139 9.48 -12.44 -15.15
CA ASP A 139 10.54 -12.40 -14.14
C ASP A 139 11.50 -11.21 -14.30
N ARG A 140 11.61 -10.67 -15.52
CA ARG A 140 12.44 -9.50 -15.82
C ARG A 140 11.79 -8.20 -15.34
N PHE A 141 10.46 -8.10 -15.44
CA PHE A 141 9.71 -6.88 -15.13
C PHE A 141 9.17 -6.87 -13.70
N ALA A 142 8.72 -8.03 -13.22
CA ALA A 142 8.08 -8.23 -11.94
C ALA A 142 9.08 -8.87 -10.96
N VAL A 143 9.74 -8.02 -10.16
CA VAL A 143 10.65 -8.50 -9.11
C VAL A 143 9.83 -9.25 -8.07
N VAL A 144 10.14 -10.54 -7.89
CA VAL A 144 9.28 -11.52 -7.19
C VAL A 144 8.89 -11.09 -5.78
N THR A 145 9.82 -10.49 -5.04
CA THR A 145 9.62 -10.09 -3.63
C THR A 145 8.67 -8.91 -3.48
N GLU A 146 8.44 -8.15 -4.55
CA GLU A 146 7.67 -6.90 -4.56
C GLU A 146 6.46 -6.99 -5.50
N THR A 147 6.12 -8.20 -5.93
CA THR A 147 5.06 -8.44 -6.92
C THR A 147 3.91 -9.20 -6.29
N ARG A 148 2.70 -8.66 -6.45
CA ARG A 148 1.44 -9.29 -6.07
C ARG A 148 0.72 -9.79 -7.32
N LEU A 149 0.25 -11.04 -7.29
CA LEU A 149 -0.67 -11.56 -8.30
C LEU A 149 -2.04 -10.90 -8.11
N VAL A 150 -2.56 -10.28 -9.17
CA VAL A 150 -3.89 -9.64 -9.17
C VAL A 150 -4.91 -10.59 -9.82
N TYR A 151 -4.53 -11.22 -10.92
CA TYR A 151 -5.39 -12.13 -11.67
C TYR A 151 -4.58 -13.21 -12.39
N GLY A 152 -5.17 -14.39 -12.56
CA GLY A 152 -4.65 -15.45 -13.44
C GLY A 152 -3.79 -16.48 -12.72
N GLU A 153 -2.92 -17.13 -13.47
CA GLU A 153 -2.05 -18.18 -12.98
C GLU A 153 -0.81 -17.60 -12.29
N PRO A 154 -0.32 -18.24 -11.20
CA PRO A 154 0.97 -17.89 -10.61
C PRO A 154 2.06 -17.99 -11.68
N THR A 155 2.95 -17.01 -11.68
CA THR A 155 4.15 -17.08 -12.53
C THR A 155 5.17 -17.99 -11.88
N ARG A 156 6.06 -18.61 -12.68
CA ARG A 156 7.11 -19.54 -12.19
C ARG A 156 7.90 -19.01 -11.00
N THR A 157 8.05 -17.70 -10.92
CA THR A 157 8.73 -17.00 -9.83
C THR A 157 8.00 -17.06 -8.49
N GLN A 158 6.67 -17.01 -8.46
CA GLN A 158 5.91 -17.05 -7.21
C GLN A 158 5.95 -18.44 -6.55
N ASP A 159 5.99 -19.51 -7.35
CA ASP A 159 6.12 -20.88 -6.84
C ASP A 159 7.43 -21.08 -6.06
N THR A 160 8.51 -20.42 -6.49
CA THR A 160 9.84 -20.55 -5.87
C THR A 160 9.89 -19.86 -4.50
N VAL A 161 9.29 -18.67 -4.36
CA VAL A 161 9.27 -17.92 -3.08
C VAL A 161 8.29 -18.54 -2.09
N ALA A 162 7.15 -19.04 -2.56
CA ALA A 162 6.19 -19.76 -1.72
C ALA A 162 6.83 -21.01 -1.10
N ALA A 163 7.58 -21.79 -1.89
CA ALA A 163 8.31 -22.96 -1.42
C ALA A 163 9.38 -22.62 -0.37
N GLN A 164 10.14 -21.54 -0.57
CA GLN A 164 11.17 -21.10 0.39
C GLN A 164 10.58 -20.57 1.70
N SER A 165 9.46 -19.84 1.63
CA SER A 165 8.78 -19.30 2.82
C SER A 165 8.20 -20.41 3.70
N GLN A 166 7.75 -21.52 3.12
CA GLN A 166 7.27 -22.69 3.86
C GLN A 166 8.42 -23.44 4.55
N ALA A 167 9.57 -23.56 3.89
CA ALA A 167 10.76 -24.21 4.47
C ALA A 167 11.27 -23.46 5.71
N HIS A 168 11.26 -22.12 5.71
CA HIS A 168 11.78 -21.34 6.84
C HIS A 168 10.86 -21.34 8.07
N ARG A 169 9.56 -21.58 7.90
CA ARG A 169 8.59 -21.69 9.02
C ARG A 169 8.58 -23.06 9.70
N SER A 170 9.24 -24.04 9.12
CA SER A 170 9.25 -25.43 9.60
C SER A 170 10.55 -25.80 10.34
N ALA A 171 11.45 -24.83 10.52
CA ALA A 171 12.71 -24.92 11.25
C ALA A 171 12.63 -24.04 12.51
#